data_AF-A0A2E5IZ34-F1
#
_entry.id   AF-A0A2E5IZ34-F1
#
_cell.length_a   1.000
_cell.length_b   1.000
_cell.length_c   1.000
_cell.angle_alpha   90.00
_cell.angle_beta   90.00
_cell.angle_gamma   90.00
#
_symmetry.space_group_name_H-M   'P 1'
#
loop_
_entity.id
_entity.type
_entity.pdbx_description
1 polymer ?
#
loop_
_entity_poly.entity_id
_entity_poly.type
_entity_poly.pdbx_seq_one_letter_code
_entity_poly.pdbx_strand_id
1 'polypeptide(L)'
;MVGSSQPEAQRDYAKTLKKYYPDFIPTQALYLDFEGGGKGNEVILSVFWPQRRGSERFHWVRRQDASRYLERTQWSEIEDFISYRNDWLQSVVVFSGQTDAQPGEPDEQRRLREWLGHDPFSSIEWVNLHRPLMARGGAGLAKEYIRTHRLVQKPAGDGGFRSKNYSLENLEFLFAVDRAKDLRSRGDLYSDGSRGTFGVLTIEAQVVRGKAEDGDQDRLKRYCRQDVESMFEIARRCKKYW
;
A
#
# COMPACT_ATOMS: atom_id res chain seq x y z
N MET A 1 31.59 -6.69 7.02
CA MET A 1 30.70 -6.46 5.85
C MET A 1 30.34 -4.99 5.85
N VAL A 2 30.70 -4.26 4.79
CA VAL A 2 30.22 -2.89 4.59
C VAL A 2 28.76 -3.03 4.15
N GLY A 3 27.81 -2.57 4.97
CA GLY A 3 26.39 -2.64 4.61
C GLY A 3 26.10 -1.83 3.35
N SER A 4 25.10 -2.23 2.56
CA SER A 4 24.68 -1.47 1.38
C SER A 4 24.30 -0.04 1.78
N SER A 5 24.66 0.95 0.95
CA SER A 5 24.22 2.32 1.19
C SER A 5 22.74 2.48 0.79
N GLN A 6 22.05 3.46 1.38
CA GLN A 6 20.64 3.74 1.04
C GLN A 6 20.43 4.03 -0.46
N PRO A 7 21.29 4.83 -1.14
CA PRO A 7 21.11 5.09 -2.57
C PRO A 7 21.30 3.85 -3.45
N GLU A 8 22.22 2.95 -3.10
CA GLU A 8 22.42 1.68 -3.81
C GLU A 8 21.21 0.76 -3.64
N ALA A 9 20.70 0.66 -2.41
CA ALA A 9 19.49 -0.10 -2.09
C ALA A 9 18.25 0.44 -2.83
N GLN A 10 18.08 1.77 -2.91
CA GLN A 10 17.01 2.40 -3.69
C GLN A 10 17.14 2.08 -5.19
N ARG A 11 18.35 2.21 -5.74
CA ARG A 11 18.64 1.92 -7.16
C ARG A 11 18.39 0.45 -7.50
N ASP A 12 18.80 -0.47 -6.63
CA ASP A 12 18.60 -1.90 -6.78
C ASP A 12 17.11 -2.28 -6.80
N TYR A 13 16.34 -1.73 -5.86
CA TYR A 13 14.88 -1.88 -5.87
C TYR A 13 14.25 -1.31 -7.15
N ALA A 14 14.61 -0.08 -7.53
CA ALA A 14 14.02 0.59 -8.69
C ALA A 14 14.32 -0.12 -10.02
N LYS A 15 15.56 -0.64 -10.20
CA LYS A 15 15.93 -1.46 -11.36
C LYS A 15 15.16 -2.78 -11.38
N THR A 16 14.97 -3.41 -10.23
CA THR A 16 14.17 -4.63 -10.12
C THR A 16 12.71 -4.35 -10.47
N LEU A 17 12.13 -3.24 -9.99
CA LEU A 17 10.77 -2.82 -10.34
C LEU A 17 10.63 -2.58 -11.85
N LYS A 18 11.55 -1.82 -12.46
CA LYS A 18 11.57 -1.55 -13.90
C LYS A 18 11.71 -2.83 -14.74
N LYS A 19 12.48 -3.81 -14.26
CA LYS A 19 12.60 -5.12 -14.90
C LYS A 19 11.27 -5.87 -14.94
N TYR A 20 10.44 -5.78 -13.89
CA TYR A 20 9.13 -6.42 -13.86
C TYR A 20 8.05 -5.65 -14.61
N TYR A 21 8.15 -4.32 -14.62
CA TYR A 21 7.16 -3.43 -15.20
C TYR A 21 7.86 -2.38 -16.09
N PRO A 22 8.29 -2.78 -17.30
CA PRO A 22 9.12 -1.94 -18.17
C PRO A 22 8.36 -0.71 -18.68
N ASP A 23 7.04 -0.77 -18.84
CA ASP A 23 6.26 0.35 -19.39
C ASP A 23 5.57 1.20 -18.32
N PHE A 24 5.76 0.86 -17.04
CA PHE A 24 5.11 1.54 -15.92
C PHE A 24 5.36 3.06 -15.91
N ILE A 25 4.31 3.86 -15.76
CA ILE A 25 4.42 5.31 -15.57
C ILE A 25 3.67 5.68 -14.28
N PRO A 26 4.37 5.99 -13.17
CA PRO A 26 3.75 6.30 -11.87
C PRO A 26 2.66 7.38 -11.91
N THR A 27 2.80 8.38 -12.77
CA THR A 27 1.79 9.44 -12.89
C THR A 27 0.54 9.00 -13.66
N GLN A 28 0.60 7.89 -14.39
CA GLN A 28 -0.47 7.32 -15.22
C GLN A 28 -1.08 6.06 -14.56
N ALA A 29 -0.95 5.95 -13.23
CA ALA A 29 -1.39 4.79 -12.49
C ALA A 29 -2.34 5.16 -11.33
N LEU A 30 -3.36 4.34 -11.15
CA LEU A 30 -4.25 4.39 -9.99
C LEU A 30 -3.63 3.60 -8.86
N TYR A 31 -3.50 4.19 -7.68
CA TYR A 31 -2.97 3.51 -6.50
C TYR A 31 -4.13 3.06 -5.65
N LEU A 32 -4.11 1.80 -5.22
CA LEU A 32 -5.21 1.16 -4.51
C LEU A 32 -4.68 0.42 -3.29
N ASP A 33 -5.41 0.53 -2.19
CA ASP A 33 -5.19 -0.28 -1.00
C ASP A 33 -6.51 -0.61 -0.30
N PHE A 34 -6.58 -1.79 0.31
CA PHE A 34 -7.75 -2.24 1.05
C PHE A 34 -7.46 -2.46 2.52
N GLU A 35 -8.21 -1.77 3.37
CA GLU A 35 -8.22 -2.04 4.80
C GLU A 35 -9.27 -3.10 5.15
N GLY A 36 -8.89 -4.02 6.02
CA GLY A 36 -9.77 -5.04 6.54
C GLY A 36 -9.06 -6.29 7.03
N GLY A 37 -9.83 -7.18 7.66
CA GLY A 37 -9.34 -8.47 8.15
C GLY A 37 -8.94 -9.47 7.06
N GLY A 38 -9.01 -9.08 5.78
CA GLY A 38 -8.80 -9.93 4.62
C GLY A 38 -9.93 -10.96 4.41
N LYS A 39 -9.77 -11.81 3.39
CA LYS A 39 -10.67 -12.95 3.07
C LYS A 39 -12.13 -12.54 2.80
N GLY A 40 -12.39 -11.39 2.17
CA GLY A 40 -13.74 -10.91 1.89
C GLY A 40 -14.32 -10.00 2.99
N ASN A 41 -13.56 -9.76 4.06
CA ASN A 41 -13.94 -8.85 5.16
C ASN A 41 -13.34 -7.46 4.98
N GLU A 42 -12.97 -7.10 3.76
CA GLU A 42 -12.57 -5.76 3.39
C GLU A 42 -13.70 -4.77 3.65
N VAL A 43 -13.34 -3.64 4.24
CA VAL A 43 -14.33 -2.64 4.64
C VAL A 43 -14.07 -1.30 4.01
N ILE A 44 -12.82 -1.00 3.68
CA ILE A 44 -12.44 0.28 3.08
C ILE A 44 -11.55 -0.01 1.88
N LEU A 45 -11.88 0.63 0.76
CA LEU A 45 -11.00 0.76 -0.39
C LEU A 45 -10.53 2.21 -0.48
N SER A 46 -9.23 2.37 -0.42
CA SER A 46 -8.54 3.65 -0.57
C SER A 46 -7.97 3.74 -1.97
N VAL A 47 -8.17 4.88 -2.64
CA VAL A 47 -7.62 5.13 -3.96
C VAL A 47 -6.90 6.47 -4.04
N PHE A 48 -5.80 6.50 -4.79
CA PHE A 48 -5.08 7.72 -5.12
C PHE A 48 -4.85 7.84 -6.62
N TRP A 49 -5.28 8.96 -7.20
CA TRP A 49 -5.18 9.26 -8.62
C TRP A 49 -4.34 10.53 -8.85
N PRO A 50 -3.06 10.40 -9.27
CA PRO A 50 -2.14 11.52 -9.38
C PRO A 50 -2.58 12.64 -10.34
N GLN A 51 -3.49 12.34 -11.27
CA GLN A 51 -3.99 13.30 -12.25
C GLN A 51 -4.88 14.38 -11.64
N ARG A 52 -5.58 14.10 -10.53
CA ARG A 52 -6.35 15.11 -9.81
C ARG A 52 -5.44 16.11 -9.08
N ARG A 53 -6.01 17.21 -8.58
CA ARG A 53 -5.24 18.30 -7.94
C ARG A 53 -5.38 18.28 -6.42
N GLY A 54 -4.28 18.60 -5.73
CA GLY A 54 -4.28 18.81 -4.28
C GLY A 54 -4.89 17.63 -3.51
N SER A 55 -5.81 17.93 -2.60
CA SER A 55 -6.53 16.95 -1.78
C SER A 55 -7.48 16.05 -2.56
N GLU A 56 -7.89 16.44 -3.78
CA GLU A 56 -8.78 15.64 -4.62
C GLU A 56 -8.08 14.42 -5.24
N ARG A 57 -6.78 14.25 -5.02
CA ARG A 57 -6.06 13.06 -5.46
C ARG A 57 -6.39 11.81 -4.66
N PHE A 58 -7.04 11.94 -3.52
CA PHE A 58 -7.40 10.82 -2.66
C PHE A 58 -8.91 10.68 -2.59
N HIS A 59 -9.37 9.44 -2.67
CA HIS A 59 -10.75 9.07 -2.37
C HIS A 59 -10.76 7.73 -1.63
N TRP A 60 -11.82 7.47 -0.89
CA TRP A 60 -12.00 6.18 -0.25
C TRP A 60 -13.48 5.85 -0.21
N VAL A 61 -13.80 4.57 -0.34
CA VAL A 61 -15.16 4.07 -0.22
C VAL A 61 -15.20 3.04 0.89
N ARG A 62 -16.20 3.15 1.75
CA ARG A 62 -16.40 2.23 2.87
C ARG A 62 -17.63 1.38 2.63
N ARG A 63 -17.52 0.06 2.68
CA ARG A 63 -18.68 -0.83 2.58
C ARG A 63 -19.75 -0.44 3.59
N GLN A 64 -20.99 -0.27 3.10
CA GLN A 64 -22.14 -0.11 3.98
C GLN A 64 -22.64 -1.52 4.37
N ASP A 65 -22.95 -1.70 5.65
CA ASP A 65 -23.51 -2.93 6.23
C ASP A 65 -22.65 -4.20 6.17
N ALA A 66 -23.23 -5.31 6.64
CA ALA A 66 -22.66 -6.67 6.59
C ALA A 66 -22.74 -7.31 5.18
N SER A 67 -23.02 -6.51 4.14
CA SER A 67 -23.02 -6.99 2.75
C SER A 67 -21.66 -7.60 2.41
N ARG A 68 -21.65 -8.67 1.61
CA ARG A 68 -20.41 -9.26 1.10
C ARG A 68 -19.78 -8.42 -0.02
N TYR A 69 -20.60 -7.66 -0.75
CA TYR A 69 -20.21 -6.92 -1.95
C TYR A 69 -20.29 -5.41 -1.72
N LEU A 70 -19.47 -4.66 -2.47
CA LEU A 70 -19.59 -3.21 -2.57
C LEU A 70 -20.87 -2.87 -3.35
N GLU A 71 -21.66 -1.91 -2.87
CA GLU A 71 -22.82 -1.48 -3.63
C GLU A 71 -22.40 -0.79 -4.94
N ARG A 72 -23.21 -0.92 -5.99
CA ARG A 72 -22.92 -0.32 -7.30
C ARG A 72 -22.75 1.20 -7.22
N THR A 73 -23.48 1.86 -6.32
CA THR A 73 -23.40 3.29 -6.02
C THR A 73 -22.01 3.71 -5.53
N GLN A 74 -21.41 2.91 -4.65
CA GLN A 74 -20.09 3.18 -4.10
C GLN A 74 -18.99 2.93 -5.13
N TRP A 75 -19.16 1.92 -5.97
CA TRP A 75 -18.25 1.72 -7.10
C TRP A 75 -18.37 2.84 -8.13
N SER A 76 -19.57 3.36 -8.40
CA SER A 76 -19.72 4.52 -9.30
C SER A 76 -19.00 5.76 -8.78
N GLU A 77 -18.86 5.94 -7.45
CA GLU A 77 -18.01 7.02 -6.90
C GLU A 77 -16.54 6.86 -7.31
N ILE A 78 -16.03 5.62 -7.38
CA ILE A 78 -14.68 5.32 -7.88
C ILE A 78 -14.60 5.53 -9.39
N GLU A 79 -15.60 5.09 -10.16
CA GLU A 79 -15.67 5.32 -11.62
C GLU A 79 -15.66 6.82 -11.94
N ASP A 80 -16.47 7.61 -11.24
CA ASP A 80 -16.51 9.06 -11.37
C ASP A 80 -15.19 9.69 -10.93
N PHE A 81 -14.58 9.16 -9.87
CA PHE A 81 -13.27 9.59 -9.41
C PHE A 81 -12.19 9.40 -10.47
N ILE A 82 -12.13 8.25 -11.15
CA ILE A 82 -11.13 7.96 -12.18
C ILE A 82 -11.50 8.50 -13.58
N SER A 83 -12.77 8.87 -13.80
CA SER A 83 -13.25 9.42 -15.08
C SER A 83 -12.43 10.64 -15.54
N TYR A 84 -11.92 11.42 -14.58
CA TYR A 84 -10.99 12.50 -14.84
C TYR A 84 -9.68 11.94 -15.40
N ARG A 85 -9.44 12.16 -16.70
CA ARG A 85 -8.23 11.68 -17.40
C ARG A 85 -8.11 10.16 -17.43
N ASN A 86 -9.23 9.44 -17.53
CA ASN A 86 -9.23 7.98 -17.64
C ASN A 86 -8.43 7.47 -18.86
N ASP A 87 -8.32 8.28 -19.92
CA ASP A 87 -7.47 8.01 -21.09
C ASP A 87 -5.97 7.87 -20.74
N TRP A 88 -5.56 8.34 -19.56
CA TRP A 88 -4.19 8.23 -19.05
C TRP A 88 -3.99 7.05 -18.09
N LEU A 89 -5.04 6.28 -17.76
CA LEU A 89 -4.92 5.15 -16.85
C LEU A 89 -4.29 3.95 -17.56
N GLN A 90 -3.01 3.70 -17.28
CA GLN A 90 -2.24 2.58 -17.86
C GLN A 90 -1.99 1.44 -16.88
N SER A 91 -1.99 1.74 -15.57
CA SER A 91 -1.69 0.75 -14.55
C SER A 91 -2.53 0.94 -13.27
N VAL A 92 -2.71 -0.14 -12.53
CA VAL A 92 -3.18 -0.12 -11.14
C VAL A 92 -2.02 -0.57 -10.24
N VAL A 93 -1.67 0.23 -9.25
CA VAL A 93 -0.55 0.02 -8.35
C VAL A 93 -1.05 -0.37 -6.98
N VAL A 94 -0.45 -1.43 -6.42
CA VAL A 94 -0.77 -1.95 -5.10
C VAL A 94 0.48 -2.34 -4.33
N PHE A 95 0.35 -2.51 -3.02
CA PHE A 95 1.37 -3.09 -2.18
C PHE A 95 0.75 -4.24 -1.39
N SER A 96 0.87 -5.46 -1.90
CA SER A 96 0.25 -6.62 -1.25
C SER A 96 1.08 -7.87 -1.37
N GLY A 97 0.71 -8.88 -0.58
CA GLY A 97 1.16 -10.24 -0.81
C GLY A 97 0.85 -10.72 -2.23
N GLN A 98 1.46 -11.87 -2.55
CA GLN A 98 1.05 -12.70 -3.67
C GLN A 98 0.76 -14.07 -3.08
N THR A 99 -0.41 -14.63 -3.40
CA THR A 99 -0.66 -16.03 -3.08
C THR A 99 0.13 -16.95 -4.00
N ASP A 100 0.60 -18.08 -3.46
CA ASP A 100 1.22 -19.14 -4.25
C ASP A 100 0.24 -19.75 -5.28
N ALA A 101 -1.07 -19.57 -5.07
CA ALA A 101 -2.12 -20.13 -5.91
C ALA A 101 -2.19 -19.49 -7.31
N GLN A 102 -1.79 -18.23 -7.46
CA GLN A 102 -1.75 -17.54 -8.75
C GLN A 102 -0.50 -16.63 -8.86
N PRO A 103 0.65 -17.20 -9.29
CA PRO A 103 1.88 -16.45 -9.47
C PRO A 103 1.68 -15.30 -10.46
N GLY A 104 1.77 -14.06 -9.97
CA GLY A 104 1.65 -12.86 -10.79
C GLY A 104 0.44 -11.98 -10.48
N GLU A 105 -0.60 -12.53 -9.84
CA GLU A 105 -1.77 -11.76 -9.40
C GLU A 105 -1.50 -11.15 -8.00
N PRO A 106 -1.60 -9.82 -7.80
CA PRO A 106 -1.53 -9.23 -6.47
C PRO A 106 -2.78 -9.57 -5.65
N ASP A 107 -2.62 -9.82 -4.35
CA ASP A 107 -3.76 -10.11 -3.46
C ASP A 107 -4.86 -9.04 -3.54
N GLU A 108 -4.51 -7.76 -3.75
CA GLU A 108 -5.49 -6.70 -3.93
C GLU A 108 -6.35 -6.83 -5.19
N GLN A 109 -5.78 -7.31 -6.31
CA GLN A 109 -6.56 -7.54 -7.53
C GLN A 109 -7.62 -8.62 -7.27
N ARG A 110 -7.22 -9.69 -6.58
CA ARG A 110 -8.14 -10.75 -6.18
C ARG A 110 -9.23 -10.21 -5.26
N ARG A 111 -8.86 -9.43 -4.24
CA ARG A 111 -9.81 -8.82 -3.29
C ARG A 111 -10.81 -7.93 -4.02
N LEU A 112 -10.35 -7.06 -4.93
CA LEU A 112 -11.23 -6.20 -5.73
C LEU A 112 -12.22 -7.00 -6.57
N ARG A 113 -11.72 -8.04 -7.26
CA ARG A 113 -12.56 -8.93 -8.08
C ARG A 113 -13.57 -9.70 -7.23
N GLU A 114 -13.17 -10.20 -6.06
CA GLU A 114 -14.09 -10.84 -5.11
C GLU A 114 -15.15 -9.86 -4.61
N TRP A 115 -14.77 -8.59 -4.40
CA TRP A 115 -15.66 -7.54 -3.88
C TRP A 115 -16.68 -7.04 -4.91
N LEU A 116 -16.32 -7.03 -6.20
CA LEU A 116 -17.16 -6.55 -7.32
C LEU A 116 -17.79 -7.69 -8.14
N GLY A 117 -17.38 -8.93 -7.93
CA GLY A 117 -17.78 -10.09 -8.73
C GLY A 117 -17.16 -10.15 -10.14
N HIS A 118 -16.33 -9.17 -10.52
CA HIS A 118 -15.61 -9.09 -11.80
C HIS A 118 -14.36 -8.22 -11.64
N ASP A 119 -13.42 -8.31 -12.58
CA ASP A 119 -12.22 -7.45 -12.58
C ASP A 119 -12.52 -6.16 -13.38
N PRO A 120 -12.63 -4.99 -12.72
CA PRO A 120 -12.92 -3.72 -13.39
C PRO A 120 -11.72 -3.22 -14.23
N PHE A 121 -10.54 -3.80 -14.05
CA PHE A 121 -9.28 -3.37 -14.67
C PHE A 121 -8.64 -4.50 -15.49
N SER A 122 -9.46 -5.39 -16.06
CA SER A 122 -8.99 -6.57 -16.81
C SER A 122 -8.08 -6.27 -18.01
N SER A 123 -8.12 -5.06 -18.56
CA SER A 123 -7.26 -4.59 -19.65
C SER A 123 -6.08 -3.71 -19.20
N ILE A 124 -5.95 -3.46 -17.91
CA ILE A 124 -4.98 -2.53 -17.32
C ILE A 124 -3.88 -3.32 -16.60
N GLU A 125 -2.63 -2.86 -16.68
CA GLU A 125 -1.51 -3.55 -16.03
C GLU A 125 -1.56 -3.41 -14.50
N TRP A 126 -1.44 -4.52 -13.77
CA TRP A 126 -1.32 -4.51 -12.31
C TRP A 126 0.14 -4.51 -11.85
N VAL A 127 0.56 -3.44 -11.19
CA VAL A 127 1.91 -3.21 -10.68
C VAL A 127 1.93 -3.43 -9.17
N ASN A 128 2.61 -4.49 -8.72
CA ASN A 128 2.77 -4.76 -7.28
C ASN A 128 4.16 -4.32 -6.80
N LEU A 129 4.18 -3.28 -5.97
CA LEU A 129 5.40 -2.73 -5.36
C LEU A 129 6.06 -3.69 -4.36
N HIS A 130 5.36 -4.71 -3.88
CA HIS A 130 5.95 -5.74 -3.02
C HIS A 130 6.75 -6.77 -3.83
N ARG A 131 6.43 -6.97 -5.12
CA ARG A 131 7.05 -8.00 -5.97
C ARG A 131 8.58 -7.95 -6.04
N PRO A 132 9.25 -6.77 -6.18
CA PRO A 132 10.71 -6.70 -6.12
C PRO A 132 11.32 -7.27 -4.83
N LEU A 133 10.62 -7.11 -3.69
CA LEU A 133 11.06 -7.61 -2.39
C LEU A 133 10.73 -9.11 -2.16
N MET A 134 9.80 -9.67 -2.92
CA MET A 134 9.43 -11.07 -2.78
C MET A 134 10.14 -11.99 -3.78
N ALA A 135 10.50 -11.47 -4.95
CA ALA A 135 11.15 -12.26 -5.98
C ALA A 135 12.48 -12.87 -5.52
N ARG A 136 12.71 -14.14 -5.89
CA ARG A 136 14.00 -14.82 -5.71
C ARG A 136 15.05 -14.09 -6.56
N GLY A 137 16.11 -13.60 -5.92
CA GLY A 137 17.13 -12.78 -6.57
C GLY A 137 16.68 -11.36 -6.93
N GLY A 138 15.49 -10.92 -6.52
CA GLY A 138 15.05 -9.53 -6.66
C GLY A 138 15.59 -8.65 -5.54
N ALA A 139 15.91 -7.40 -5.84
CA ALA A 139 16.23 -6.31 -4.91
C ALA A 139 17.07 -6.72 -3.68
N GLY A 140 18.15 -7.47 -3.89
CA GLY A 140 18.96 -8.05 -2.82
C GLY A 140 19.57 -7.01 -1.88
N LEU A 141 20.09 -5.91 -2.43
CA LEU A 141 20.67 -4.82 -1.65
C LEU A 141 19.61 -4.05 -0.88
N ALA A 142 18.40 -3.91 -1.45
CA ALA A 142 17.27 -3.30 -0.75
C ALA A 142 16.83 -4.14 0.45
N LYS A 143 16.70 -5.47 0.27
CA LYS A 143 16.36 -6.41 1.35
C LYS A 143 17.40 -6.40 2.46
N GLU A 144 18.68 -6.41 2.08
CA GLU A 144 19.78 -6.31 3.02
C GLU A 144 19.74 -4.99 3.80
N TYR A 145 19.51 -3.86 3.12
CA TYR A 145 19.40 -2.56 3.75
C TYR A 145 18.29 -2.54 4.82
N ILE A 146 17.09 -3.00 4.45
CA ILE A 146 15.94 -3.08 5.35
C ILE A 146 16.25 -3.93 6.59
N ARG A 147 16.88 -5.11 6.38
CA ARG A 147 17.23 -6.03 7.47
C ARG A 147 18.29 -5.45 8.40
N THR A 148 19.35 -4.87 7.83
CA THR A 148 20.49 -4.33 8.59
C THR A 148 20.08 -3.12 9.43
N HIS A 149 19.25 -2.23 8.88
CA HIS A 149 18.83 -1.00 9.56
C HIS A 149 17.57 -1.17 10.41
N ARG A 150 16.93 -2.35 10.37
CA ARG A 150 15.75 -2.70 11.19
C ARG A 150 14.69 -1.59 11.17
N LEU A 151 14.37 -1.11 9.97
CA LEU A 151 13.57 0.10 9.77
C LEU A 151 12.23 0.06 10.53
N VAL A 152 11.58 -1.10 10.51
CA VAL A 152 10.41 -1.41 11.32
C VAL A 152 10.53 -2.81 11.93
N GLN A 153 10.22 -2.92 13.21
CA GLN A 153 10.23 -4.18 13.95
C GLN A 153 8.88 -4.40 14.64
N LYS A 154 8.39 -5.64 14.63
CA LYS A 154 7.19 -6.04 15.33
C LYS A 154 7.54 -6.75 16.66
N PRO A 155 6.67 -6.69 17.67
CA PRO A 155 6.84 -7.48 18.88
C PRO A 155 6.99 -8.97 18.55
N ALA A 156 8.00 -9.59 19.15
CA ALA A 156 8.11 -11.04 19.22
C ALA A 156 7.58 -11.46 20.59
N GLY A 157 6.65 -12.42 20.64
CA GLY A 157 5.95 -12.81 21.87
C GLY A 157 6.85 -13.30 23.03
N ASP A 158 8.17 -13.30 22.84
CA ASP A 158 9.23 -13.53 23.82
C ASP A 158 9.67 -12.23 24.55
N GLY A 159 8.95 -11.12 24.36
CA GLY A 159 9.31 -9.81 24.92
C GLY A 159 10.35 -9.05 24.11
N GLY A 160 10.85 -9.64 23.01
CA GLY A 160 11.76 -9.01 22.06
C GLY A 160 11.06 -8.35 20.86
N PHE A 161 11.88 -7.98 19.87
CA PHE A 161 11.42 -7.42 18.60
C PHE A 161 12.04 -8.18 17.44
N ARG A 162 11.24 -8.45 16.40
CA ARG A 162 11.70 -9.07 15.14
C ARG A 162 11.44 -8.11 14.00
N SER A 163 12.33 -8.07 13.00
CA SER A 163 12.12 -7.24 11.81
C SER A 163 10.78 -7.57 11.16
N LYS A 164 10.00 -6.53 10.83
CA LYS A 164 8.77 -6.68 10.05
C LYS A 164 9.22 -6.98 8.61
N ASN A 165 8.83 -8.13 8.06
CA ASN A 165 9.26 -8.51 6.73
C ASN A 165 8.67 -7.54 5.70
N TYR A 166 9.55 -6.89 4.93
CA TYR A 166 9.27 -6.17 3.68
C TYR A 166 7.91 -5.45 3.61
N SER A 167 7.50 -4.72 4.65
CA SER A 167 6.27 -3.92 4.65
C SER A 167 6.38 -2.65 3.81
N LEU A 168 5.25 -2.01 3.51
CA LEU A 168 5.21 -0.68 2.90
C LEU A 168 6.03 0.33 3.73
N GLU A 169 5.89 0.29 5.06
CA GLU A 169 6.67 1.14 5.97
C GLU A 169 8.19 0.97 5.78
N ASN A 170 8.69 -0.25 5.54
CA ASN A 170 10.11 -0.43 5.24
C ASN A 170 10.51 0.26 3.93
N LEU A 171 9.65 0.23 2.90
CA LEU A 171 9.90 0.97 1.66
C LEU A 171 9.82 2.47 1.85
N GLU A 172 8.93 2.97 2.70
CA GLU A 172 8.86 4.39 3.04
C GLU A 172 10.19 4.87 3.60
N PHE A 173 10.73 4.18 4.60
CA PHE A 173 12.06 4.50 5.13
C PHE A 173 13.17 4.36 4.08
N LEU A 174 13.16 3.26 3.30
CA LEU A 174 14.16 3.07 2.24
C LEU A 174 14.15 4.26 1.26
N PHE A 175 12.97 4.75 0.88
CA PHE A 175 12.80 5.85 -0.06
C PHE A 175 12.71 7.23 0.59
N ALA A 176 12.90 7.36 1.91
CA ALA A 176 12.77 8.61 2.66
C ALA A 176 11.40 9.29 2.50
N VAL A 177 10.33 8.50 2.52
CA VAL A 177 8.94 8.95 2.63
C VAL A 177 8.58 8.99 4.12
N ASP A 178 8.22 10.16 4.62
CA ASP A 178 7.93 10.34 6.03
C ASP A 178 6.52 9.85 6.36
N ARG A 179 6.43 8.86 7.26
CA ARG A 179 5.17 8.47 7.90
C ARG A 179 4.99 9.25 9.21
N ALA A 180 3.85 9.94 9.32
CA ALA A 180 3.48 10.65 10.53
C ALA A 180 3.45 9.70 11.74
N LYS A 181 4.05 10.13 12.87
CA LYS A 181 4.25 9.27 14.05
C LYS A 181 2.93 8.75 14.64
N ASP A 182 1.86 9.51 14.51
CA ASP A 182 0.52 9.14 14.97
C ASP A 182 -0.19 8.15 14.03
N LEU A 183 0.33 7.87 12.84
CA LEU A 183 -0.20 6.86 11.90
C LEU A 183 0.59 5.55 11.93
N ARG A 184 1.56 5.44 12.84
CA ARG A 184 2.43 4.27 12.99
C ARG A 184 1.72 3.13 13.71
N SER A 185 1.82 1.94 13.13
CA SER A 185 1.19 0.71 13.57
C SER A 185 1.43 0.42 15.06
N ARG A 186 0.37 0.18 15.83
CA ARG A 186 0.45 -0.06 17.27
C ARG A 186 1.40 -1.21 17.59
N GLY A 187 2.35 -0.96 18.48
CA GLY A 187 3.28 -1.95 19.01
C GLY A 187 4.54 -2.15 18.17
N ASP A 188 4.57 -1.67 16.94
CA ASP A 188 5.78 -1.68 16.12
C ASP A 188 6.82 -0.69 16.68
N LEU A 189 8.08 -1.10 16.66
CA LEU A 189 9.25 -0.28 16.98
C LEU A 189 9.89 0.20 15.68
N TYR A 190 10.11 1.50 15.60
CA TYR A 190 10.66 2.17 14.43
C TYR A 190 12.15 2.45 14.62
N SER A 191 12.87 2.62 13.52
CA SER A 191 14.32 2.93 13.54
C SER A 191 14.70 4.19 14.33
N ASP A 192 13.76 5.13 14.53
CA ASP A 192 13.94 6.30 15.38
C ASP A 192 13.73 6.02 16.88
N GLY A 193 13.55 4.75 17.27
CA GLY A 193 13.34 4.29 18.63
C GLY A 193 11.91 4.49 19.16
N SER A 194 11.03 5.14 18.40
CA SER A 194 9.65 5.36 18.83
C SER A 194 8.78 4.12 18.60
N ARG A 195 7.72 3.99 19.41
CA ARG A 195 6.69 2.96 19.25
C ARG A 195 5.47 3.54 18.55
N GLY A 196 4.94 2.79 17.59
CA GLY A 196 3.65 3.13 17.00
C GLY A 196 2.52 2.93 18.00
N THR A 197 1.49 3.76 17.88
CA THR A 197 0.33 3.79 18.79
C THR A 197 -0.98 3.52 18.07
N PHE A 198 -0.98 3.50 16.73
CA PHE A 198 -2.20 3.49 15.95
C PHE A 198 -2.77 2.07 15.82
N GLY A 199 -3.90 1.83 16.47
CA GLY A 199 -4.62 0.55 16.40
C GLY A 199 -5.54 0.49 15.19
N VAL A 200 -4.97 0.45 13.97
CA VAL A 200 -5.72 0.43 12.68
C VAL A 200 -6.92 -0.50 12.76
N LEU A 201 -6.71 -1.79 13.06
CA LEU A 201 -7.76 -2.81 13.10
C LEU A 201 -8.86 -2.52 14.14
N THR A 202 -8.50 -1.90 15.27
CA THR A 202 -9.47 -1.54 16.33
C THR A 202 -10.35 -0.38 15.86
N ILE A 203 -9.72 0.67 15.33
CA ILE A 203 -10.41 1.87 14.86
C ILE A 203 -11.25 1.53 13.64
N GLU A 204 -10.70 0.79 12.67
CA GLU A 204 -11.43 0.26 11.52
C GLU A 204 -12.70 -0.45 11.99
N ALA A 205 -12.60 -1.44 12.89
CA ALA A 205 -13.77 -2.15 13.42
C ALA A 205 -14.79 -1.22 14.11
N GLN A 206 -14.36 -0.14 14.76
CA GLN A 206 -15.27 0.86 15.32
C GLN A 206 -15.94 1.71 14.24
N VAL A 207 -15.20 2.11 13.20
CA VAL A 207 -15.72 2.85 12.03
C VAL A 207 -16.78 2.03 11.31
N VAL A 208 -16.54 0.73 11.08
CA VAL A 208 -17.53 -0.18 10.47
C VAL A 208 -18.82 -0.23 11.27
N ARG A 209 -18.70 -0.29 12.61
CA ARG A 209 -19.83 -0.41 13.52
C ARG A 209 -20.56 0.91 13.77
N GLY A 210 -20.13 2.01 13.16
CA GLY A 210 -20.66 3.35 13.43
C GLY A 210 -20.41 3.83 14.86
N LYS A 211 -19.35 3.32 15.51
CA LYS A 211 -18.99 3.61 16.91
C LYS A 211 -17.72 4.43 17.07
N ALA A 212 -17.02 4.73 15.97
CA ALA A 212 -15.81 5.55 16.03
C ALA A 212 -16.17 7.02 16.18
N GLU A 213 -15.45 7.71 17.06
CA GLU A 213 -15.50 9.16 17.16
C GLU A 213 -14.97 9.81 15.88
N ASP A 214 -15.37 11.05 15.59
CA ASP A 214 -14.96 11.77 14.38
C ASP A 214 -13.42 11.85 14.25
N GLY A 215 -12.72 12.06 15.37
CA GLY A 215 -11.25 12.08 15.40
C GLY A 215 -10.62 10.73 15.01
N ASP A 216 -11.24 9.61 15.37
CA ASP A 216 -10.77 8.28 14.99
C ASP A 216 -11.05 8.00 13.51
N GLN A 217 -12.19 8.44 12.98
CA GLN A 217 -12.52 8.36 11.56
C GLN A 217 -11.52 9.17 10.72
N ASP A 218 -11.23 10.40 11.12
CA ASP A 218 -10.26 11.26 10.44
C ASP A 218 -8.84 10.67 10.49
N ARG A 219 -8.45 10.09 11.63
CA ARG A 219 -7.15 9.44 11.77
C ARG A 219 -7.04 8.18 10.91
N LEU A 220 -8.09 7.37 10.81
CA LEU A 220 -8.14 6.23 9.90
C LEU A 220 -8.06 6.68 8.44
N LYS A 221 -8.82 7.70 8.05
CA LYS A 221 -8.77 8.27 6.69
C LYS A 221 -7.37 8.77 6.35
N ARG A 222 -6.68 9.42 7.29
CA ARG A 222 -5.28 9.86 7.12
C ARG A 222 -4.32 8.67 6.96
N TYR A 223 -4.53 7.59 7.71
CA TYR A 223 -3.76 6.36 7.57
C TYR A 223 -3.93 5.74 6.17
N CYS A 224 -5.19 5.49 5.77
CA CYS A 224 -5.56 5.02 4.44
C CYS A 224 -4.93 5.86 3.32
N ARG A 225 -5.00 7.18 3.47
CA ARG A 225 -4.41 8.13 2.53
C ARG A 225 -2.90 8.03 2.47
N GLN A 226 -2.23 7.92 3.62
CA GLN A 226 -0.78 7.78 3.69
C GLN A 226 -0.32 6.55 2.91
N ASP A 227 -1.02 5.42 3.01
CA ASP A 227 -0.58 4.17 2.37
C ASP A 227 -0.56 4.30 0.84
N VAL A 228 -1.65 4.80 0.23
CA VAL A 228 -1.72 5.03 -1.22
C VAL A 228 -0.83 6.19 -1.71
N GLU A 229 -0.65 7.26 -0.91
CA GLU A 229 0.28 8.35 -1.24
C GLU A 229 1.74 7.90 -1.16
N SER A 230 2.08 7.07 -0.18
CA SER A 230 3.41 6.50 -0.03
C SER A 230 3.77 5.61 -1.22
N MET A 231 2.84 4.78 -1.69
CA MET A 231 3.05 3.98 -2.90
C MET A 231 3.36 4.87 -4.12
N PHE A 232 2.61 5.97 -4.30
CA PHE A 232 2.89 6.94 -5.37
C PHE A 232 4.27 7.57 -5.22
N GLU A 233 4.61 8.05 -4.03
CA GLU A 233 5.90 8.69 -3.77
C GLU A 233 7.09 7.75 -3.97
N ILE A 234 6.98 6.48 -3.53
CA ILE A 234 7.98 5.44 -3.77
C ILE A 234 8.14 5.20 -5.28
N ALA A 235 7.03 4.98 -6.00
CA ALA A 235 7.04 4.75 -7.44
C ALA A 235 7.64 5.93 -8.21
N ARG A 236 7.25 7.16 -7.85
CA ARG A 236 7.77 8.41 -8.42
C ARG A 236 9.28 8.56 -8.16
N ARG A 237 9.76 8.22 -6.97
CA ARG A 237 11.20 8.27 -6.63
C ARG A 237 11.99 7.19 -7.35
N CYS A 238 11.40 6.03 -7.62
CA CYS A 238 12.03 4.99 -8.44
C CYS A 238 12.39 5.48 -9.85
N LYS A 239 11.57 6.36 -10.46
CA LYS A 239 11.84 6.94 -11.81
C LYS A 239 13.23 7.57 -11.94
N LYS A 240 13.80 8.08 -10.84
CA LYS A 240 15.14 8.68 -10.84
C LYS A 240 16.26 7.69 -11.17
N TYR A 241 15.98 6.39 -11.09
CA TYR A 241 16.95 5.30 -11.20
C TYR A 241 16.68 4.37 -12.37
N TRP A 242 15.74 4.73 -13.25
CA TRP A 242 15.36 3.94 -14.42
C TRP A 242 16.33 4.13 -15.57
#